data_AF-A0A935BNW3-F1
#
_entry.id   AF-A0A935BNW3-F1
#
_cell.length_a   1.000
_cell.length_b   1.000
_cell.length_c   1.000
_cell.angle_alpha   90.00
_cell.angle_beta   90.00
_cell.angle_gamma   90.00
#
_symmetry.space_group_name_H-M   'P 1'
#
loop_
_entity.id
_entity.type
_entity.pdbx_description
1 polymer ?
#
loop_
_entity_poly.entity_id
_entity_poly.type
_entity_poly.pdbx_seq_one_letter_code
_entity_poly.pdbx_strand_id
1 'polypeptide(L)' 'MASQIEIGSRVGVKHKQDRLGGPKYPGRTGVVVRENELGRSDGGLWYVQLDATQRAKARVELFFSKELDLLNEVTT' A
#
# COMPACT_ATOMS: atom_id res chain seq x y z
N MET A 1 -7.78 16.82 4.30
CA MET A 1 -6.40 16.82 3.76
C MET A 1 -6.06 15.39 3.43
N ALA A 2 -5.80 15.04 2.17
CA ALA A 2 -5.35 13.69 1.84
C ALA A 2 -3.94 13.54 2.41
N SER A 3 -3.75 12.60 3.33
CA SER A 3 -2.41 12.28 3.85
C SER A 3 -1.58 11.71 2.69
N GLN A 4 -0.46 12.37 2.40
CA GLN A 4 0.40 12.02 1.29
C GLN A 4 1.20 10.79 1.66
N ILE A 5 1.09 9.73 0.86
CA ILE A 5 1.91 8.52 1.03
C ILE A 5 3.35 8.87 0.59
N GLU A 6 4.33 8.45 1.39
CA GLU A 6 5.75 8.67 1.14
C GLU A 6 6.55 7.38 1.35
N ILE A 7 7.80 7.34 0.86
CA ILE A 7 8.72 6.24 1.15
C ILE A 7 8.94 6.15 2.68
N GLY A 8 8.86 4.93 3.23
CA GLY A 8 8.91 4.67 4.66
C GLY A 8 7.53 4.68 5.34
N SER A 9 6.49 5.15 4.67
CA SER A 9 5.13 5.15 5.23
C SER A 9 4.63 3.73 5.51
N ARG A 10 4.06 3.53 6.69
CA ARG A 10 3.35 2.31 7.05
C ARG A 10 1.94 2.35 6.45
N VAL A 11 1.57 1.31 5.70
CA VAL A 11 0.31 1.27 4.96
C VAL A 11 -0.44 -0.05 5.15
N GLY A 12 -1.75 0.04 5.06
CA GLY A 12 -2.67 -1.10 4.95
C GLY A 12 -3.28 -1.14 3.55
N VAL A 13 -3.40 -2.35 2.99
CA VAL A 13 -4.05 -2.57 1.71
C VAL A 13 -5.55 -2.64 1.91
N LYS A 14 -6.31 -1.77 1.24
CA LYS A 14 -7.76 -1.73 1.33
C LYS A 14 -8.39 -3.06 0.93
N HIS A 15 -9.44 -3.43 1.66
CA HIS A 15 -10.23 -4.62 1.34
C HIS A 15 -11.01 -4.47 0.02
N LYS A 16 -11.53 -3.26 -0.24
CA LYS A 16 -12.23 -2.93 -1.49
C LYS A 16 -11.28 -2.15 -2.41
N GLN A 17 -11.04 -2.69 -3.60
CA GLN A 17 -10.19 -2.08 -4.62
C GLN A 17 -10.94 -2.10 -5.95
N ASP A 18 -10.91 -0.99 -6.68
CA ASP A 18 -11.48 -0.90 -8.02
C ASP A 18 -10.44 -1.41 -9.03
N ARG A 19 -10.36 -2.73 -9.18
CA ARG A 19 -9.45 -3.43 -10.11
C ARG A 19 -10.21 -4.45 -10.94
N LEU A 20 -9.85 -4.56 -12.22
CA LEU A 20 -10.46 -5.50 -13.17
C LEU A 20 -10.26 -7.00 -12.80
N GLY A 21 -9.31 -7.32 -11.92
CA GLY A 21 -9.06 -8.69 -11.43
C GLY A 21 -9.50 -8.96 -9.98
N GLY A 22 -10.26 -8.04 -9.38
CA GLY A 22 -10.64 -8.10 -7.97
C GLY A 22 -9.55 -7.62 -6.99
N PRO A 23 -9.85 -7.63 -5.67
CA PRO A 23 -8.93 -7.10 -4.66
C PRO A 23 -7.62 -7.88 -4.57
N LYS A 24 -6.51 -7.15 -4.60
CA LYS A 24 -5.17 -7.72 -4.49
C LYS A 24 -4.67 -7.57 -3.06
N TYR A 25 -4.41 -8.69 -2.38
CA TYR A 25 -3.91 -8.73 -1.00
C TYR A 25 -4.71 -7.89 0.03
N PRO A 26 -6.05 -8.01 0.06
CA PRO A 26 -6.89 -7.21 0.95
C PRO A 26 -6.51 -7.41 2.43
N GLY A 27 -6.38 -6.31 3.17
CA GLY A 27 -6.09 -6.32 4.62
C GLY A 27 -4.63 -6.58 4.98
N ARG A 28 -3.74 -6.83 4.02
CA ARG A 28 -2.30 -6.94 4.32
C ARG A 28 -1.71 -5.57 4.62
N THR A 29 -0.68 -5.56 5.46
CA THR A 29 0.05 -4.37 5.84
C THR A 29 1.49 -4.44 5.32
N GLY A 30 2.12 -3.29 5.18
CA GLY A 30 3.48 -3.19 4.66
C GLY A 30 4.06 -1.79 4.78
N VAL A 31 5.28 -1.64 4.29
CA VAL A 31 5.99 -0.35 4.24
C VAL A 31 6.24 0.03 2.79
N VAL A 32 6.02 1.30 2.45
CA VAL A 32 6.36 1.84 1.14
C VAL A 32 7.88 1.91 1.00
N VAL A 33 8.44 1.27 -0.02
CA VAL A 33 9.90 1.21 -0.23
C VAL A 33 10.35 2.03 -1.43
N ARG A 34 9.47 2.32 -2.39
CA ARG A 34 9.82 3.08 -3.60
C ARG A 34 8.58 3.66 -4.28
N GLU A 35 8.70 4.87 -4.83
CA GLU A 35 7.72 5.44 -5.75
C GLU A 35 7.95 4.90 -7.18
N ASN A 36 6.86 4.61 -7.89
CA ASN A 36 6.89 4.34 -9.32
C ASN A 36 6.48 5.61 -10.09
N GLU A 37 7.36 6.07 -10.98
CA GLU A 37 7.20 7.31 -11.76
C GLU A 37 5.94 7.33 -12.63
N LEU A 38 5.44 6.16 -13.04
CA LEU A 38 4.24 6.03 -13.88
C LEU A 38 2.94 6.38 -13.13
N GLY A 39 2.95 6.49 -11.80
CA GLY A 39 1.77 6.73 -10.99
C GLY A 39 1.47 8.18 -10.64
N ARG A 40 2.34 9.13 -11.04
CA ARG A 40 2.29 10.52 -10.54
C ARG A 40 0.99 11.24 -10.89
N SER A 41 0.35 10.90 -12.00
CA SER A 41 -0.93 11.50 -12.42
C SER A 41 -2.12 11.09 -11.56
N ASP A 42 -2.08 9.91 -10.91
CA ASP A 42 -3.21 9.31 -10.19
C ASP A 42 -3.03 9.33 -8.67
N GLY A 43 -2.25 10.30 -8.17
CA GLY A 43 -1.92 10.43 -6.75
C GLY A 43 -0.83 9.48 -6.26
N GLY A 44 -0.17 8.74 -7.15
CA GLY A 44 1.00 7.90 -6.86
C GLY A 44 0.78 6.40 -7.08
N LEU A 45 1.87 5.72 -7.43
CA LEU A 45 1.96 4.26 -7.57
C LEU A 45 3.18 3.80 -6.78
N TRP A 46 2.98 2.90 -5.82
CA TRP A 46 3.96 2.64 -4.77
C TRP A 46 4.33 1.18 -4.70
N TYR A 47 5.63 0.91 -4.65
CA TYR A 47 6.14 -0.39 -4.27
C TYR A 47 6.06 -0.52 -2.76
N VAL A 48 5.27 -1.47 -2.28
CA VAL A 48 5.06 -1.76 -0.86
C VAL A 48 5.67 -3.13 -0.56
N GLN A 49 6.58 -3.17 0.41
CA GLN A 49 7.04 -4.40 1.02
C GLN A 49 5.98 -4.87 2.01
N LEU A 50 5.16 -5.84 1.60
CA LEU A 50 4.14 -6.46 2.45
C LEU A 50 4.82 -7.35 3.49
N ASP A 51 4.34 -7.28 4.72
CA ASP A 51 4.82 -8.07 5.85
C ASP A 51 4.39 -9.53 5.72
N ALA A 52 5.24 -10.46 6.15
CA ALA A 52 4.84 -11.85 6.25
C ALA A 52 3.64 -12.02 7.20
N THR A 53 2.72 -12.91 6.84
CA THR A 53 1.63 -13.36 7.71
C THR A 53 1.82 -14.85 8.00
N GLN A 54 0.99 -15.41 8.88
CA GLN A 54 0.98 -16.86 9.13
C GLN A 54 0.73 -17.69 7.86
N ARG A 55 0.08 -17.13 6.84
CA ARG A 55 -0.34 -17.85 5.63
C ARG A 55 0.41 -17.43 4.36
N ALA A 56 1.18 -16.34 4.40
CA ALA A 56 1.83 -15.79 3.20
C ALA A 56 3.17 -15.13 3.54
N LYS A 57 4.17 -15.35 2.69
CA LYS A 57 5.49 -14.73 2.83
C LYS A 57 5.45 -13.22 2.59
N ALA A 58 6.47 -12.52 3.08
CA ALA A 58 6.73 -11.13 2.74
C ALA A 58 7.01 -10.99 1.24
N ARG A 59 6.59 -9.88 0.62
CA ARG A 59 6.87 -9.61 -0.80
C ARG A 59 6.73 -8.13 -1.14
N VAL A 60 7.47 -7.68 -2.16
CA VAL A 60 7.25 -6.36 -2.77
C VAL A 60 6.13 -6.46 -3.79
N GLU A 61 5.21 -5.50 -3.74
CA GLU A 61 4.10 -5.41 -4.68
C GLU A 61 3.71 -3.97 -4.99
N LEU A 62 3.10 -3.74 -6.15
CA LEU A 62 2.71 -2.42 -6.64
C LEU A 62 1.23 -2.11 -6.37
N PHE A 63 0.97 -0.94 -5.78
CA PHE A 63 -0.36 -0.43 -5.43
C PHE A 63 -0.54 1.04 -5.75
N PHE A 64 -1.73 1.43 -6.20
CA PHE A 64 -2.08 2.84 -6.32
C PHE A 64 -2.35 3.43 -4.94
N SER A 65 -2.10 4.73 -4.76
CA SER A 65 -2.39 5.43 -3.48
C SER A 65 -3.83 5.21 -3.02
N LYS A 66 -4.80 5.23 -3.94
CA LYS A 66 -6.22 5.01 -3.62
C LYS A 66 -6.52 3.63 -3.03
N GLU A 67 -5.64 2.64 -3.23
CA GLU A 67 -5.78 1.26 -2.74
C GLU A 67 -5.16 1.06 -1.35
N LEU A 68 -4.52 2.10 -0.80
CA LEU A 68 -3.80 2.06 0.46
C LEU A 68 -4.46 2.99 1.48
N ASP A 69 -4.39 2.58 2.75
CA ASP A 69 -4.66 3.42 3.91
C ASP A 69 -3.34 3.65 4.64
N LEU A 70 -3.06 4.90 5.00
CA LEU A 70 -1.94 5.22 5.89
C LEU A 70 -2.28 4.73 7.29
N LEU A 71 -1.40 3.89 7.84
CA LEU A 71 -1.49 3.44 9.21
C LEU A 71 -0.61 4.38 10.03
N ASN A 72 -1.23 5.35 10.68
CA ASN A 72 -0.51 6.14 11.68
C ASN A 72 -0.06 5.17 12.77
N GLU A 73 1.23 5.19 13.11
CA GLU A 73 1.67 4.63 14.37
C GLU A 73 0.97 5.44 15.46
N VAL A 74 -0.02 4.83 16.13
CA VAL A 74 -0.53 5.37 17.38
C VAL A 74 0.62 5.20 18.37
N THR A 75 1.47 6.22 18.48
CA THR A 75 2.45 6.33 19.55
C THR A 75 1.63 6.39 20.85
N THR A 76 1.56 5.25 21.54
CA THR A 76 0.97 5.15 22.88
C THR A 76 2.08 5.38 23.89
#